data_AF-A0A8R1I5F5-F1
#
_entry.id   AF-A0A8R1I5F5-F1
#
_cell.length_a   1.000
_cell.length_b   1.000
_cell.length_c   1.000
_cell.angle_alpha   90.00
_cell.angle_beta   90.00
_cell.angle_gamma   90.00
#
_symmetry.space_group_name_H-M   'P 1'
#
loop_
_entity.id
_entity.type
_entity.pdbx_description
1 polymer ?
#
loop_
_entity_poly.entity_id
_entity_poly.type
_entity_poly.pdbx_seq_one_letter_code
_entity_poly.pdbx_strand_id
1 'polypeptide(L)'
;MYKNFIDHMREAFEISVPKLYVQPSIRNTPDYLKSFYKLVQLILEKVRASRGRDDFFDYIKTAKKFRKKLLKFRRNEEVKLLESSGVSRFSKKAKYLLKPKNLKIPTLANPQGILSVTNAEKAEILAESFEAQYVNPPLLNFELPPNFKSPQEIPWVTDAEMLSMMLKCKTSCSQTPDNVPYK
;
A
#
# COMPACT_ATOMS: atom_id res chain seq x y z
N MET A 1 -5.45 35.96 18.93
CA MET A 1 -5.39 35.26 20.23
C MET A 1 -6.31 34.05 20.35
N TYR A 2 -7.59 34.09 19.90
CA TYR A 2 -8.53 32.95 20.03
C TYR A 2 -8.19 31.68 19.22
N LYS A 3 -7.48 31.77 18.08
CA LYS A 3 -7.06 30.59 17.30
C LYS A 3 -6.12 29.69 18.11
N ASN A 4 -5.09 30.28 18.72
CA ASN A 4 -4.12 29.54 19.55
C ASN A 4 -4.79 28.85 20.75
N PHE A 5 -5.84 29.45 21.33
CA PHE A 5 -6.56 28.84 22.44
C PHE A 5 -7.36 27.60 22.01
N ILE A 6 -8.03 27.65 20.84
CA ILE A 6 -8.75 26.50 20.28
C ILE A 6 -7.77 25.39 19.90
N ASP A 7 -6.60 25.74 19.37
CA ASP A 7 -5.57 24.76 18.99
C ASP A 7 -4.98 24.07 20.22
N HIS A 8 -4.67 24.82 21.29
CA HIS A 8 -4.21 24.25 22.56
C HIS A 8 -5.30 23.42 23.26
N MET A 9 -6.57 23.81 23.15
CA MET A 9 -7.68 22.97 23.63
C MET A 9 -7.77 21.65 22.87
N ARG A 10 -7.63 21.68 21.53
CA ARG A 10 -7.62 20.44 20.72
C ARG A 10 -6.45 19.54 21.07
N GLU A 11 -5.27 20.12 21.25
CA GLU A 11 -4.07 19.39 21.64
C GLU A 11 -4.22 18.77 23.04
N ALA A 12 -4.76 19.53 24.00
CA ALA A 12 -5.09 19.01 25.33
C ALA A 12 -6.12 17.87 25.27
N PHE A 13 -7.15 17.98 24.43
CA PHE A 13 -8.12 16.90 24.21
C PHE A 13 -7.47 15.66 23.57
N GLU A 14 -6.57 15.83 22.60
CA GLU A 14 -5.89 14.70 21.96
C GLU A 14 -4.95 13.95 22.89
N ILE A 15 -4.34 14.64 23.85
CA ILE A 15 -3.43 14.06 24.85
C ILE A 15 -4.23 13.42 26.00
N SER A 16 -5.33 14.06 26.42
CA SER A 16 -6.10 13.64 27.61
C SER A 16 -7.10 12.53 27.34
N VAL A 17 -7.56 12.37 26.09
CA VAL A 17 -8.46 11.29 25.71
C VAL A 17 -7.59 10.11 25.23
N PRO A 18 -7.58 8.98 25.95
CA PRO A 18 -6.90 7.79 25.47
C PRO A 18 -7.47 7.43 24.10
N LYS A 19 -6.66 7.55 23.05
CA LYS A 19 -6.99 7.08 21.70
C LYS A 19 -7.02 5.56 21.76
N LEU A 20 -8.16 5.01 22.20
CA LEU A 20 -8.45 3.60 22.04
C LEU A 20 -8.55 3.34 20.54
N TYR A 21 -7.45 2.87 19.96
CA TYR A 21 -7.48 2.19 18.67
C TYR A 21 -8.28 0.91 18.87
N VAL A 22 -9.59 1.04 18.78
CA VAL A 22 -10.47 -0.12 18.60
C VAL A 22 -10.03 -0.70 17.28
N GLN A 23 -9.19 -1.75 17.31
CA GLN A 23 -9.07 -2.64 16.16
C GLN A 23 -10.49 -2.88 15.70
N PRO A 24 -10.86 -2.60 14.43
CA PRO A 24 -12.22 -2.76 13.97
C PRO A 24 -12.56 -4.21 14.22
N SER A 25 -13.21 -4.43 15.36
CA SER A 25 -13.43 -5.76 15.86
C SER A 25 -14.21 -6.46 14.76
N ILE A 26 -13.83 -7.69 14.47
CA ILE A 26 -14.45 -8.57 13.50
C ILE A 26 -15.87 -8.96 14.01
N ARG A 27 -16.61 -8.02 14.62
CA ARG A 27 -17.89 -8.22 15.30
C ARG A 27 -18.98 -8.61 14.31
N ASN A 28 -18.92 -8.13 13.07
CA ASN A 28 -19.93 -8.41 12.05
C ASN A 28 -19.45 -9.31 10.91
N THR A 29 -18.24 -9.87 10.98
CA THR A 29 -17.77 -10.75 9.91
C THR A 29 -18.27 -12.18 10.15
N PRO A 30 -18.91 -12.83 9.17
CA PRO A 30 -19.37 -14.21 9.27
C PRO A 30 -18.27 -15.19 9.70
N ASP A 31 -18.64 -16.20 10.48
CA ASP A 31 -17.67 -17.16 11.04
C ASP A 31 -16.93 -17.96 9.95
N TYR A 32 -17.57 -18.20 8.81
CA TYR A 32 -16.91 -18.83 7.65
C TYR A 32 -15.76 -17.99 7.10
N LEU A 33 -15.81 -16.65 7.21
CA LEU A 33 -14.69 -15.78 6.79
C LEU A 33 -13.60 -15.74 7.85
N LYS A 34 -13.97 -15.78 9.13
CA LYS A 34 -13.00 -15.88 10.24
C LYS A 34 -12.21 -17.19 10.14
N SER A 35 -12.87 -18.32 9.92
CA SER A 35 -12.21 -19.61 9.74
C SER A 35 -11.34 -19.63 8.47
N PHE A 36 -11.82 -19.04 7.38
CA PHE A 36 -11.03 -18.93 6.14
C PHE A 36 -9.78 -18.06 6.33
N TYR A 37 -9.87 -16.97 7.10
CA TYR A 37 -8.72 -16.14 7.44
C TYR A 37 -7.68 -16.93 8.25
N LYS A 38 -8.12 -17.69 9.27
CA LYS A 38 -7.22 -18.58 10.02
C LYS A 38 -6.52 -19.60 9.12
N LEU A 39 -7.24 -20.18 8.16
CA LEU A 39 -6.68 -21.10 7.17
C LEU A 39 -5.62 -20.43 6.29
N VAL A 40 -5.87 -19.19 5.83
CA VAL A 40 -4.87 -18.42 5.06
C VAL A 40 -3.61 -18.15 5.89
N GLN A 41 -3.76 -17.82 7.18
CA GLN A 41 -2.62 -17.63 8.09
C GLN A 41 -1.82 -18.91 8.30
N LEU A 42 -2.48 -20.06 8.50
CA LEU A 42 -1.80 -21.34 8.64
C LEU A 42 -0.98 -21.71 7.40
N ILE A 43 -1.52 -21.48 6.20
CA ILE A 43 -0.79 -21.72 4.96
C ILE A 43 0.39 -20.74 4.82
N LEU A 44 0.22 -19.47 5.21
CA LEU A 44 1.31 -18.50 5.21
C LEU A 44 2.47 -18.93 6.13
N GLU A 45 2.17 -19.42 7.33
CA GLU A 45 3.19 -19.97 8.24
C GLU A 45 3.89 -21.19 7.64
N LYS A 46 3.14 -22.09 7.00
CA LYS A 46 3.73 -23.23 6.26
C LYS A 46 4.70 -22.75 5.18
N VAL A 47 4.33 -21.72 4.43
CA VAL A 47 5.15 -21.14 3.36
C VAL A 47 6.41 -20.47 3.92
N ARG A 48 6.29 -19.77 5.05
CA ARG A 48 7.45 -19.17 5.75
C ARG A 48 8.45 -20.23 6.21
N ALA A 49 7.96 -21.36 6.71
CA ALA A 49 8.79 -22.47 7.16
C ALA A 49 9.42 -23.26 6.00
N SER A 50 8.61 -23.60 4.98
CA SER A 50 9.04 -24.41 3.83
C SER A 50 9.95 -23.64 2.87
N ARG A 51 9.70 -22.33 2.69
CA ARG A 51 10.26 -21.50 1.60
C ARG A 51 10.08 -22.10 0.20
N GLY A 52 9.16 -23.06 0.05
CA GLY A 52 8.89 -23.75 -1.21
C GLY A 52 8.02 -22.94 -2.17
N ARG A 53 8.36 -23.03 -3.46
CA ARG A 53 7.61 -22.39 -4.56
C ARG A 53 6.14 -22.86 -4.61
N ASP A 54 5.91 -24.16 -4.52
CA ASP A 54 4.57 -24.75 -4.66
C ASP A 54 3.65 -24.37 -3.50
N ASP A 55 4.18 -24.38 -2.26
CA ASP A 55 3.43 -23.98 -1.07
C ASP A 55 2.94 -22.53 -1.17
N PHE A 56 3.76 -21.62 -1.70
CA PHE A 56 3.33 -20.23 -1.87
C PHE A 56 2.36 -20.05 -3.04
N PHE A 57 2.47 -20.84 -4.12
CA PHE A 57 1.42 -20.82 -5.15
C PHE A 57 0.07 -21.22 -4.57
N ASP A 58 0.06 -22.21 -3.68
CA ASP A 58 -1.15 -22.61 -2.97
C ASP A 58 -1.63 -21.57 -1.96
N TYR A 59 -0.70 -20.86 -1.29
CA TYR A 59 -1.03 -19.65 -0.53
C TYR A 59 -1.69 -18.59 -1.41
N ILE A 60 -1.13 -18.22 -2.56
CA ILE A 60 -1.72 -17.21 -3.45
C ILE A 60 -3.12 -17.63 -3.87
N LYS A 61 -3.30 -18.88 -4.34
CA LYS A 61 -4.61 -19.38 -4.75
C LYS A 61 -5.62 -19.23 -3.62
N THR A 62 -5.23 -19.58 -2.40
CA THR A 62 -6.10 -19.55 -1.22
C THR A 62 -6.39 -18.11 -0.77
N ALA A 63 -5.38 -17.25 -0.71
CA ALA A 63 -5.52 -15.83 -0.43
C ALA A 63 -6.40 -15.10 -1.48
N LYS A 64 -6.27 -15.46 -2.76
CA LYS A 64 -7.12 -14.92 -3.84
C LYS A 64 -8.58 -15.35 -3.65
N LYS A 65 -8.84 -16.60 -3.28
CA LYS A 65 -10.18 -17.09 -2.92
C LYS A 65 -10.74 -16.31 -1.72
N PHE A 66 -9.92 -16.09 -0.68
CA PHE A 66 -10.33 -15.29 0.49
C PHE A 66 -10.72 -13.86 0.10
N ARG A 67 -9.87 -13.17 -0.65
CA ARG A 67 -10.13 -11.79 -1.12
C ARG A 67 -11.43 -11.69 -1.91
N LYS A 68 -11.71 -12.66 -2.80
CA LYS A 68 -12.99 -12.71 -3.54
C LYS A 68 -14.19 -12.85 -2.60
N LYS A 69 -14.13 -13.75 -1.61
CA LYS A 69 -15.21 -13.93 -0.64
C LYS A 69 -15.40 -12.69 0.24
N LEU A 70 -14.31 -12.08 0.70
CA LEU A 70 -14.32 -10.84 1.48
C LEU A 70 -14.96 -9.69 0.69
N LEU A 71 -14.59 -9.53 -0.58
CA LEU A 71 -15.14 -8.51 -1.46
C LEU A 71 -16.65 -8.71 -1.67
N LYS A 72 -17.09 -9.95 -1.89
CA LYS A 72 -18.52 -10.28 -2.01
C LYS A 72 -19.28 -9.91 -0.73
N PHE A 73 -18.72 -10.25 0.44
CA PHE A 73 -19.33 -9.88 1.72
C PHE A 73 -19.43 -8.37 1.91
N ARG A 74 -18.34 -7.62 1.64
CA ARG A 74 -18.35 -6.15 1.73
C ARG A 74 -19.39 -5.52 0.81
N ARG A 75 -19.47 -5.97 -0.44
CA ARG A 75 -20.49 -5.49 -1.40
C ARG A 75 -21.90 -5.75 -0.89
N ASN A 76 -22.17 -6.92 -0.34
CA ASN A 76 -23.49 -7.25 0.20
C ASN A 76 -23.85 -6.38 1.42
N GLU A 77 -22.89 -6.11 2.32
CA GLU A 77 -23.11 -5.22 3.45
C GLU A 77 -23.31 -3.76 3.02
N GLU A 78 -22.57 -3.29 2.01
CA GLU A 78 -22.77 -1.97 1.41
C GLU A 78 -24.18 -1.85 0.78
N VAL A 79 -24.63 -2.89 0.07
CA VAL A 79 -25.98 -2.93 -0.51
C VAL A 79 -27.04 -2.89 0.59
N LYS A 80 -26.92 -3.71 1.63
CA LYS A 80 -27.85 -3.68 2.78
C LYS A 80 -27.89 -2.30 3.45
N LEU A 81 -26.74 -1.63 3.62
CA LEU A 81 -26.66 -0.28 4.19
C LEU A 81 -27.30 0.78 3.29
N LEU A 82 -27.25 0.59 1.97
CA LEU A 82 -27.93 1.46 1.02
C LEU A 82 -29.44 1.20 1.03
N GLU A 83 -29.87 -0.07 1.05
CA GLU A 83 -31.28 -0.47 1.12
C GLU A 83 -31.96 -0.03 2.43
N SER A 84 -31.25 -0.09 3.56
CA SER A 84 -31.75 0.36 4.86
C SER A 84 -32.08 1.86 4.89
N SER A 85 -31.61 2.64 3.91
CA SER A 85 -31.96 4.06 3.76
C SER A 85 -33.27 4.30 2.99
N GLY A 86 -33.90 3.24 2.48
CA GLY A 86 -35.20 3.25 1.79
C GLY A 86 -35.09 3.43 0.27
N VAL A 87 -36.00 2.79 -0.48
CA VAL A 87 -36.02 2.75 -1.97
C VAL A 87 -36.00 4.15 -2.60
N SER A 88 -36.70 5.11 -1.97
CA SER A 88 -36.77 6.51 -2.40
C SER A 88 -35.42 7.27 -2.28
N ARG A 89 -34.58 6.94 -1.29
CA ARG A 89 -33.31 7.63 -1.02
C ARG A 89 -32.09 6.88 -1.57
N PHE A 90 -32.27 5.60 -1.94
CA PHE A 90 -31.22 4.74 -2.50
C PHE A 90 -30.50 5.39 -3.68
N SER A 91 -31.25 5.79 -4.71
CA SER A 91 -30.69 6.37 -5.94
C SER A 91 -29.99 7.72 -5.68
N LYS A 92 -30.53 8.53 -4.78
CA LYS A 92 -29.95 9.82 -4.37
C LYS A 92 -28.63 9.63 -3.62
N LYS A 93 -28.56 8.67 -2.70
CA LYS A 93 -27.37 8.36 -1.89
C LYS A 93 -26.28 7.69 -2.72
N ALA A 94 -26.65 6.78 -3.63
CA ALA A 94 -25.73 6.18 -4.59
C ALA A 94 -25.12 7.25 -5.53
N LYS A 95 -25.96 8.13 -6.12
CA LYS A 95 -25.48 9.25 -6.95
C LYS A 95 -24.55 10.19 -6.20
N TYR A 96 -24.81 10.45 -4.91
CA TYR A 96 -23.93 11.28 -4.07
C TYR A 96 -22.56 10.62 -3.84
N LEU A 97 -22.52 9.33 -3.53
CA LEU A 97 -21.27 8.59 -3.30
C LEU A 97 -20.43 8.45 -4.58
N LEU A 98 -21.10 8.25 -5.72
CA LEU A 98 -20.47 8.11 -7.04
C LEU A 98 -20.13 9.45 -7.69
N LYS A 99 -20.60 10.57 -7.13
CA LYS A 99 -20.30 11.89 -7.68
C LYS A 99 -18.78 12.08 -7.62
N PRO A 100 -18.11 12.37 -8.76
CA PRO A 100 -16.68 12.61 -8.76
C PRO A 100 -16.44 13.79 -7.83
N LYS A 101 -15.75 13.51 -6.72
CA LYS A 101 -15.26 14.58 -5.86
C LYS A 101 -14.11 15.19 -6.64
N ASN A 102 -14.15 16.49 -6.89
CA ASN A 102 -13.02 17.27 -7.41
C ASN A 102 -11.94 17.38 -6.33
N LEU A 103 -11.54 16.25 -5.74
CA LEU A 103 -10.36 16.14 -4.93
C LEU A 103 -9.21 16.25 -5.91
N LYS A 104 -8.55 17.41 -5.90
CA LYS A 104 -7.21 17.55 -6.47
C LYS A 104 -6.31 16.68 -5.61
N ILE A 105 -6.27 15.38 -5.91
CA ILE A 105 -5.36 14.46 -5.24
C ILE A 105 -3.98 14.77 -5.83
N PRO A 106 -3.06 15.32 -5.02
CA PRO A 106 -1.70 15.53 -5.47
C PRO A 106 -1.10 14.18 -5.83
N THR A 107 -0.53 14.10 -7.03
CA THR A 107 -0.10 12.83 -7.64
C THR A 107 1.41 12.63 -7.54
N LEU A 108 2.15 13.73 -7.37
CA LEU A 108 3.60 13.77 -7.25
C LEU A 108 3.98 14.61 -6.03
N ALA A 109 5.05 14.23 -5.36
CA ALA A 109 5.68 15.00 -4.30
C ALA A 109 7.08 15.42 -4.77
N ASN A 110 7.52 16.61 -4.36
CA ASN A 110 8.89 17.02 -4.56
C ASN A 110 9.84 16.29 -3.59
N PRO A 111 11.17 16.42 -3.73
CA PRO A 111 12.15 15.77 -2.85
C PRO A 111 12.00 16.12 -1.36
N GLN A 112 11.37 17.25 -1.04
CA GLN A 112 11.08 17.72 0.32
C GLN A 112 9.73 17.19 0.85
N GLY A 113 9.04 16.33 0.10
CA GLY A 113 7.75 15.73 0.48
C GLY A 113 6.54 16.65 0.29
N ILE A 114 6.70 17.81 -0.36
CA ILE A 114 5.63 18.75 -0.66
C ILE A 114 4.85 18.27 -1.87
N LEU A 115 3.54 18.18 -1.70
CA LEU A 115 2.61 17.64 -2.67
C LEU A 115 2.28 18.66 -3.78
N SER A 116 2.48 18.25 -5.04
CA SER A 116 2.18 19.08 -6.22
C SER A 116 0.67 19.22 -6.46
N VAL A 117 0.21 20.47 -6.59
CA VAL A 117 -1.20 20.82 -6.75
C VAL A 117 -1.49 21.24 -8.20
N THR A 118 -0.53 21.86 -8.88
CA THR A 118 -0.70 22.36 -10.26
C THR A 118 0.00 21.48 -11.29
N ASN A 119 -0.41 21.57 -12.56
CA ASN A 119 0.26 20.85 -13.65
C ASN A 119 1.66 21.42 -13.96
N ALA A 120 1.89 22.70 -13.66
CA ALA A 120 3.21 23.33 -13.82
C ALA A 120 4.21 22.74 -12.82
N GLU A 121 3.85 22.68 -11.53
CA GLU A 121 4.66 22.02 -10.49
C GLU A 121 4.96 20.56 -10.83
N LYS A 122 3.98 19.83 -11.40
CA LYS A 122 4.21 18.44 -11.85
C LYS A 122 5.21 18.37 -12.99
N ALA A 123 5.12 19.26 -13.97
CA ALA A 123 6.04 19.30 -15.10
C ALA A 123 7.46 19.63 -14.66
N GLU A 124 7.61 20.53 -13.69
CA GLU A 124 8.90 20.92 -13.11
C GLU A 124 9.53 19.76 -12.33
N ILE A 125 8.77 19.07 -11.46
CA ILE A 125 9.25 17.87 -10.76
C ILE A 125 9.71 16.78 -11.76
N LEU A 126 8.99 16.59 -12.86
CA LEU A 126 9.38 15.64 -13.89
C LEU A 126 10.65 16.08 -14.62
N ALA A 127 10.79 17.37 -14.93
CA ALA A 127 11.98 17.92 -15.58
C ALA A 127 13.22 17.81 -14.67
N GLU A 128 13.10 18.15 -13.38
CA GLU A 128 14.17 17.98 -12.38
C GLU A 128 14.57 16.50 -12.26
N SER A 129 13.59 15.59 -12.20
CA SER A 129 13.86 14.15 -12.13
C SER A 129 14.58 13.65 -13.39
N PHE A 130 14.26 14.22 -14.56
CA PHE A 130 14.90 13.87 -15.82
C PHE A 130 16.33 14.38 -15.86
N GLU A 131 16.56 15.65 -15.51
CA GLU A 131 17.90 16.24 -15.48
C GLU A 131 18.84 15.48 -14.52
N ALA A 132 18.34 15.12 -13.34
CA ALA A 132 19.10 14.34 -12.35
C ALA A 132 19.58 12.97 -12.90
N GLN A 133 18.88 12.37 -13.86
CA GLN A 133 19.29 11.09 -14.46
C GLN A 133 20.49 11.20 -15.38
N TYR A 134 20.75 12.38 -15.96
CA TYR A 134 21.84 12.58 -16.93
C TYR A 134 23.12 13.16 -16.30
N VAL A 135 23.05 13.68 -15.07
CA VAL A 135 24.20 14.31 -14.39
C VAL A 135 25.00 13.29 -13.56
N ASN A 136 24.42 12.17 -13.15
CA ASN A 136 25.08 11.24 -12.24
C ASN A 136 26.08 10.32 -12.96
N PRO A 137 27.33 10.20 -12.44
CA PRO A 137 28.32 9.27 -12.98
C PRO A 137 27.90 7.81 -12.70
N PRO A 138 28.28 6.87 -13.58
CA PRO A 138 27.95 5.47 -13.44
C PRO A 138 28.56 4.86 -12.16
N LEU A 139 27.73 4.18 -11.36
CA LEU A 139 28.17 3.46 -10.17
C LEU A 139 28.76 2.09 -10.56
N LEU A 140 30.07 2.02 -10.78
CA LEU A 140 30.68 0.85 -11.44
C LEU A 140 30.52 -0.51 -10.73
N ASN A 141 30.23 -0.59 -9.41
CA ASN A 141 30.13 -1.87 -8.70
C ASN A 141 29.13 -1.82 -7.54
N PHE A 142 27.96 -2.45 -7.72
CA PHE A 142 27.02 -2.71 -6.62
C PHE A 142 27.39 -4.02 -5.90
N GLU A 143 27.70 -3.93 -4.61
CA GLU A 143 27.92 -5.06 -3.72
C GLU A 143 26.99 -4.95 -2.51
N LEU A 144 26.41 -6.09 -2.09
CA LEU A 144 25.62 -6.14 -0.86
C LEU A 144 26.57 -6.15 0.36
N PRO A 145 26.28 -5.37 1.41
CA PRO A 145 27.02 -5.46 2.66
C PRO A 145 26.99 -6.89 3.22
N PRO A 146 28.07 -7.38 3.84
CA PRO A 146 28.17 -8.77 4.33
C PRO A 146 27.11 -9.13 5.38
N ASN A 147 26.53 -8.14 6.06
CA ASN A 147 25.49 -8.32 7.08
C ASN A 147 24.11 -7.80 6.64
N PHE A 148 23.88 -7.64 5.34
CA PHE A 148 22.60 -7.17 4.84
C PHE A 148 21.49 -8.19 5.15
N LYS A 149 20.48 -7.76 5.91
CA LYS A 149 19.24 -8.52 6.13
C LYS A 149 18.13 -7.77 5.43
N SER A 150 17.64 -8.29 4.32
CA SER A 150 16.51 -7.64 3.66
C SER A 150 15.21 -7.92 4.43
N PRO A 151 14.28 -6.95 4.51
CA PRO A 151 12.93 -7.18 4.98
C PRO A 151 12.13 -7.92 3.90
N GLN A 152 12.58 -9.12 3.52
CA GLN A 152 12.10 -9.84 2.36
C GLN A 152 10.61 -10.18 2.51
N GLU A 153 9.75 -9.56 1.68
CA GLU A 153 8.31 -9.76 1.76
C GLU A 153 7.87 -11.11 1.17
N ILE A 154 8.67 -11.67 0.24
CA ILE A 154 8.34 -12.91 -0.49
C ILE A 154 9.10 -14.08 0.15
N PRO A 155 8.41 -15.04 0.81
CA PRO A 155 9.08 -16.06 1.62
C PRO A 155 9.94 -17.06 0.85
N TRP A 156 9.73 -17.25 -0.47
CA TRP A 156 10.48 -18.23 -1.26
C TRP A 156 11.70 -17.65 -1.97
N VAL A 157 11.84 -16.32 -2.06
CA VAL A 157 12.97 -15.70 -2.77
C VAL A 157 14.02 -15.42 -1.73
N THR A 158 15.24 -15.87 -1.97
CA THR A 158 16.37 -15.54 -1.07
C THR A 158 17.13 -14.31 -1.57
N ASP A 159 17.79 -13.59 -0.65
CA ASP A 159 18.63 -12.43 -1.00
C ASP A 159 19.71 -12.82 -2.01
N ALA A 160 20.25 -14.04 -1.90
CA ALA A 160 21.23 -14.60 -2.84
C ALA A 160 20.64 -14.83 -4.24
N GLU A 161 19.42 -15.37 -4.34
CA GLU A 161 18.74 -15.54 -5.63
C GLU A 161 18.42 -14.18 -6.27
N MET A 162 17.92 -13.22 -5.49
CA MET A 162 17.69 -11.84 -5.93
C MET A 162 18.97 -11.18 -6.45
N LEU A 163 20.06 -11.26 -5.69
CA LEU A 163 21.36 -10.75 -6.11
C LEU A 163 21.81 -11.44 -7.41
N SER A 164 21.68 -12.76 -7.51
CA SER A 164 22.03 -13.50 -8.72
C SER A 164 21.20 -13.08 -9.94
N MET A 165 19.92 -12.75 -9.74
CA MET A 165 19.05 -12.24 -10.80
C MET A 165 19.44 -10.83 -11.20
N MET A 166 19.70 -9.94 -10.24
CA MET A 166 20.15 -8.57 -10.49
C MET A 166 21.47 -8.54 -11.26
N LEU A 167 22.42 -9.42 -10.91
CA LEU A 167 23.69 -9.56 -11.62
C LEU A 167 23.54 -10.13 -13.04
N LYS A 168 22.48 -10.92 -13.31
CA LYS A 168 22.15 -11.44 -14.65
C LYS A 168 21.35 -10.46 -15.50
N CYS A 169 20.66 -9.50 -14.87
CA CYS A 169 19.95 -8.46 -15.60
C CYS A 169 20.95 -7.64 -16.40
N LYS A 170 20.55 -7.26 -17.63
CA LYS A 170 21.32 -6.27 -18.39
C LYS A 170 21.38 -5.00 -17.56
N THR A 171 22.56 -4.42 -17.50
CA THR A 171 22.78 -3.13 -16.87
C THR A 171 21.84 -2.14 -17.55
N SER A 172 21.08 -1.38 -16.74
CA SER A 172 20.26 -0.31 -17.29
C SER A 172 21.20 0.64 -18.04
N CYS A 173 20.79 1.21 -19.18
CA CYS A 173 21.59 2.20 -19.90
C CYS A 173 21.41 3.62 -19.34
N SER A 174 20.59 3.78 -18.29
CA SER A 174 20.30 5.04 -17.61
C SER A 174 19.86 4.80 -16.16
N GLN A 175 20.03 5.80 -15.30
CA GLN A 175 19.47 5.78 -13.95
C GLN A 175 17.94 5.86 -14.05
N THR A 176 17.23 4.84 -13.56
CA THR A 176 15.77 4.87 -13.52
C THR A 176 15.29 5.64 -12.28
N PRO A 177 14.05 6.19 -12.28
CA PRO A 177 13.46 6.87 -11.13
C PRO A 177 13.46 6.04 -9.83
N ASP A 178 13.57 4.72 -9.97
CA ASP A 178 13.59 3.75 -8.87
C ASP A 178 15.01 3.55 -8.28
N ASN A 179 16.01 4.35 -8.68
CA ASN A 179 17.41 4.27 -8.23
C ASN A 179 18.03 2.88 -8.39
N VAL A 180 17.69 2.17 -9.47
CA VAL A 180 18.32 0.88 -9.78
C VAL A 180 19.80 1.13 -10.10
N PRO A 181 20.75 0.44 -9.45
CA PRO A 181 22.17 0.62 -9.70
C PRO A 181 22.52 0.36 -11.18
N TYR A 182 23.23 1.32 -11.78
CA TYR A 182 23.86 1.22 -13.10
C TYR A 182 25.23 0.54 -12.97
N LYS A 183 25.79 -0.05 -14.03
CA LYS A 183 27.24 -0.32 -14.15
C LYS A 183 27.77 0.36 -15.41
#